data_AF-A0AAJ3FGJ0-F1
#
_entry.id   AF-A0AAJ3FGJ0-F1
#
_cell.length_a   1.000
_cell.length_b   1.000
_cell.length_c   1.000
_cell.angle_alpha   90.00
_cell.angle_beta   90.00
_cell.angle_gamma   90.00
#
_symmetry.space_group_name_H-M   'P 1'
#
loop_
_entity.id
_entity.type
_entity.pdbx_description
1 polymer ?
#
loop_
_entity_poly.entity_id
_entity_poly.type
_entity_poly.pdbx_seq_one_letter_code
_entity_poly.pdbx_strand_id
1 'polypeptide(L)'
;MTDQKMIAAIFNDFMSLYRGTSQIGIQEICKKYENHRMLMGLLANLDEAAAIPVPQVMKECYGIYKQYREREMEEKDWEAVVEETRVLAEKWKSNKWCVRVLIELMGLLEHDDKERRRIAKEVEKEMEEAMQNDKAA
;
A
#
# COMPACT_ATOMS: atom_id res chain seq x y z
N MET A 1 -5.67 2.89 -10.22
CA MET A 1 -6.06 2.18 -8.99
C MET A 1 -5.06 1.07 -8.69
N THR A 2 -4.68 0.88 -7.44
CA THR A 2 -3.74 -0.15 -6.98
C THR A 2 -4.33 -1.54 -7.19
N ASP A 3 -3.56 -2.45 -7.80
CA ASP A 3 -3.96 -3.84 -7.95
C ASP A 3 -3.75 -4.60 -6.63
N GLN A 4 -4.84 -4.84 -5.91
CA GLN A 4 -4.81 -5.57 -4.64
C GLN A 4 -4.31 -7.02 -4.75
N LYS A 5 -4.58 -7.69 -5.88
CA LYS A 5 -4.11 -9.06 -6.10
C LYS A 5 -2.60 -9.06 -6.27
N MET A 6 -2.07 -8.08 -6.99
CA MET A 6 -0.63 -7.86 -7.09
C MET A 6 0.01 -7.57 -5.73
N ILE A 7 -0.56 -6.67 -4.91
CA ILE A 7 -0.03 -6.40 -3.57
C ILE A 7 -0.04 -7.66 -2.70
N ALA A 8 -1.13 -8.44 -2.70
CA ALA A 8 -1.20 -9.70 -1.96
C ALA A 8 -0.15 -10.71 -2.46
N ALA A 9 0.06 -10.80 -3.78
CA ALA A 9 1.07 -11.67 -4.38
C ALA A 9 2.50 -11.25 -3.97
N ILE A 10 2.81 -9.95 -3.94
CA ILE A 10 4.10 -9.43 -3.46
C ILE A 10 4.36 -9.86 -2.02
N PHE A 11 3.38 -9.70 -1.12
CA PHE A 11 3.51 -10.12 0.28
C PHE A 11 3.75 -11.63 0.42
N ASN A 12 3.03 -12.44 -0.35
CA ASN A 12 3.18 -13.90 -0.32
C ASN A 12 4.55 -14.37 -0.84
N ASP A 13 5.03 -13.77 -1.93
CA ASP A 13 6.35 -14.09 -2.49
C ASP A 13 7.47 -13.63 -1.54
N PHE A 14 7.35 -12.44 -0.96
CA PHE A 14 8.28 -11.98 0.07
C PHE A 14 8.31 -12.92 1.28
N MET A 15 7.16 -13.40 1.77
CA MET A 15 7.13 -14.35 2.88
C MET A 15 7.77 -15.69 2.53
N SER A 16 7.59 -16.16 1.29
CA SER A 16 8.25 -17.37 0.80
C SER A 16 9.76 -17.18 0.76
N LEU A 17 10.25 -16.01 0.32
CA LEU A 17 11.67 -15.65 0.37
C LEU A 17 12.19 -15.62 1.81
N TYR A 18 11.50 -14.88 2.70
CA TYR A 18 11.91 -14.72 4.09
C TYR A 18 12.00 -16.05 4.85
N ARG A 19 11.10 -16.99 4.54
CA ARG A 19 11.10 -18.34 5.15
C ARG A 19 12.10 -19.30 4.52
N GLY A 20 12.77 -18.91 3.43
CA GLY A 20 13.66 -19.80 2.67
C GLY A 20 12.89 -20.91 1.91
N THR A 21 11.61 -20.74 1.65
CA THR A 21 10.76 -21.71 0.94
C THR A 21 10.49 -21.32 -0.52
N SER A 22 10.97 -20.16 -0.96
CA SER A 22 10.81 -19.69 -2.34
C SER A 22 11.62 -20.56 -3.30
N GLN A 23 11.01 -20.87 -4.46
CA GLN A 23 11.70 -21.53 -5.58
C GLN A 23 12.44 -20.55 -6.50
N ILE A 24 12.19 -19.25 -6.33
CA ILE A 24 12.79 -18.18 -7.14
C ILE A 24 13.54 -17.20 -6.24
N GLY A 25 14.63 -16.62 -6.77
CA GLY A 25 15.47 -15.68 -6.04
C GLY A 25 14.93 -14.25 -6.01
N ILE A 26 15.64 -13.37 -5.30
CA ILE A 26 15.30 -11.95 -5.19
C ILE A 26 15.31 -11.28 -6.58
N GLN A 27 16.29 -11.61 -7.44
CA GLN A 27 16.39 -11.02 -8.77
C GLN A 27 15.18 -11.35 -9.66
N GLU A 28 14.71 -12.60 -9.64
CA GLU A 28 13.53 -13.03 -10.38
C GLU A 28 12.26 -12.37 -9.86
N ILE A 29 12.11 -12.23 -8.54
CA ILE A 29 10.95 -11.55 -7.93
C ILE A 29 10.96 -10.06 -8.26
N CYS A 30 12.11 -9.40 -8.21
CA CYS A 30 12.25 -8.01 -8.63
C CYS A 30 11.86 -7.80 -10.10
N LYS A 31 12.25 -8.71 -11.00
CA LYS A 31 11.82 -8.69 -12.42
C LYS A 31 10.32 -8.93 -12.56
N LYS A 32 9.77 -9.94 -11.87
CA LYS A 32 8.34 -10.30 -11.91
C LYS A 32 7.42 -9.13 -11.58
N TYR A 33 7.82 -8.30 -10.61
CA TYR A 33 7.04 -7.16 -10.15
C TYR A 33 7.61 -5.82 -10.63
N GLU A 34 8.52 -5.80 -11.60
CA GLU A 34 9.11 -4.57 -12.16
C GLU A 34 9.64 -3.60 -11.09
N ASN A 35 10.27 -4.13 -10.04
CA ASN A 35 10.73 -3.37 -8.88
C ASN A 35 9.63 -2.53 -8.19
N HIS A 36 8.41 -3.06 -8.14
CA HIS A 36 7.27 -2.40 -7.51
C HIS A 36 7.63 -1.86 -6.12
N ARG A 37 7.22 -0.61 -5.82
CA ARG A 37 7.59 0.11 -4.59
C ARG A 37 7.38 -0.70 -3.30
N MET A 38 6.29 -1.45 -3.23
CA MET A 38 5.95 -2.29 -2.08
C MET A 38 6.97 -3.42 -1.89
N LEU A 39 7.40 -4.06 -2.98
CA LEU A 39 8.44 -5.09 -2.94
C LEU A 39 9.76 -4.48 -2.48
N MET A 40 10.14 -3.33 -3.04
CA MET A 40 11.37 -2.64 -2.68
C MET A 40 11.39 -2.22 -1.20
N GLY A 41 10.24 -1.79 -0.65
CA GLY A 41 10.10 -1.51 0.77
C GLY A 41 10.24 -2.73 1.66
N LEU A 42 9.69 -3.89 1.24
CA LEU A 42 9.84 -5.16 1.98
C LEU A 42 11.28 -5.68 1.98
N LEU A 43 12.02 -5.45 0.89
CA LEU A 43 13.43 -5.85 0.74
C LEU A 43 14.42 -4.85 1.37
N ALA A 44 13.98 -3.67 1.77
CA ALA A 44 14.83 -2.68 2.45
C ALA A 44 14.99 -3.05 3.93
N ASN A 45 16.13 -2.72 4.55
CA ASN A 45 16.37 -2.90 6.00
C ASN A 45 16.14 -4.35 6.51
N LEU A 46 16.55 -5.38 5.75
CA LEU A 46 16.34 -6.78 6.14
C LEU A 46 17.09 -7.19 7.42
N ASP A 47 18.18 -6.51 7.74
CA ASP A 47 18.89 -6.62 9.02
C ASP A 47 17.99 -6.25 10.21
N GLU A 48 17.20 -5.19 10.08
CA GLU A 48 16.22 -4.76 11.09
C GLU A 48 15.01 -5.71 11.14
N ALA A 49 14.62 -6.27 9.99
CA ALA A 49 13.55 -7.27 9.92
C ALA A 49 13.90 -8.52 10.75
N ALA A 50 15.17 -8.96 10.73
CA ALA A 50 15.64 -10.12 11.48
C ALA A 50 15.51 -9.97 13.01
N ALA A 51 15.36 -8.74 13.52
CA ALA A 51 15.22 -8.46 14.95
C ALA A 51 13.77 -8.57 15.48
N ILE A 52 12.79 -8.82 14.60
CA ILE A 52 11.35 -8.83 14.95
C ILE A 52 10.64 -10.04 14.34
N PRO A 53 9.46 -10.44 14.86
CA PRO A 53 8.68 -11.52 14.28
C PRO A 53 7.97 -11.07 12.99
N VAL A 54 8.70 -11.04 11.87
CA VAL A 54 8.22 -10.60 10.54
C VAL A 54 6.83 -11.12 10.17
N PRO A 55 6.48 -12.42 10.32
CA PRO A 55 5.14 -12.89 9.97
C PRO A 55 4.01 -12.18 10.72
N GLN A 56 4.24 -11.87 12.00
CA GLN A 56 3.28 -11.15 12.83
C GLN A 56 3.22 -9.68 12.44
N VAL A 57 4.38 -9.01 12.38
CA VAL A 57 4.46 -7.58 12.05
C VAL A 57 3.82 -7.30 10.69
N MET A 58 4.14 -8.13 9.70
CA MET A 58 3.59 -8.00 8.35
C MET A 58 2.06 -8.18 8.33
N LYS A 59 1.51 -9.14 9.09
CA LYS A 59 0.06 -9.33 9.23
C LYS A 59 -0.61 -8.10 9.84
N GLU A 60 0.00 -7.51 10.87
CA GLU A 60 -0.52 -6.31 11.53
C GLU A 60 -0.47 -5.09 10.59
N CYS A 61 0.65 -4.86 9.90
CA CYS A 61 0.78 -3.76 8.93
C CYS A 61 -0.23 -3.90 7.79
N TYR A 62 -0.34 -5.08 7.19
CA TYR A 62 -1.30 -5.35 6.13
C TYR A 62 -2.75 -5.26 6.61
N GLY A 63 -3.00 -5.50 7.90
CA GLY A 63 -4.30 -5.31 8.54
C GLY A 63 -4.80 -3.87 8.43
N ILE A 64 -3.94 -2.89 8.75
CA ILE A 64 -4.25 -1.46 8.60
C ILE A 64 -4.57 -1.17 7.14
N TYR A 65 -3.70 -1.55 6.20
CA TYR A 65 -3.96 -1.33 4.76
C TYR A 65 -5.31 -1.91 4.31
N LYS A 66 -5.64 -3.13 4.75
CA LYS A 66 -6.90 -3.79 4.40
C LYS A 66 -8.14 -3.07 4.94
N GLN A 67 -8.03 -2.39 6.09
CA GLN A 67 -9.12 -1.64 6.70
C GLN A 67 -9.50 -0.38 5.89
N TYR A 68 -8.54 0.23 5.21
CA TYR A 68 -8.72 1.51 4.53
C TYR A 68 -8.74 1.43 3.00
N ARG A 69 -8.20 0.37 2.40
CA ARG A 69 -8.22 0.20 0.93
C ARG A 69 -9.66 0.23 0.39
N GLU A 70 -9.80 0.73 -0.84
CA GLU A 70 -11.09 0.89 -1.55
C GLU A 70 -12.13 1.83 -0.91
N ARG A 71 -11.83 2.45 0.23
CA ARG A 71 -12.73 3.44 0.84
C ARG A 71 -12.49 4.82 0.23
N GLU A 72 -13.56 5.60 0.17
CA GLU A 72 -13.47 7.05 0.02
C GLU A 72 -13.07 7.62 1.39
N MET A 73 -11.89 8.22 1.47
CA MET A 73 -11.30 8.63 2.74
C MET A 73 -11.53 10.12 2.99
N GLU A 74 -12.08 10.42 4.16
CA GLU A 74 -12.16 11.77 4.69
C GLU A 74 -10.91 12.12 5.51
N GLU A 75 -10.76 13.39 5.89
CA GLU A 75 -9.65 13.85 6.75
C GLU A 75 -9.54 13.04 8.04
N LYS A 76 -10.67 12.75 8.70
CA LYS A 76 -10.72 11.91 9.90
C LYS A 76 -10.21 10.48 9.69
N ASP A 77 -10.42 9.91 8.50
CA ASP A 77 -9.91 8.57 8.18
C ASP A 77 -8.39 8.62 7.99
N TRP A 78 -7.85 9.71 7.43
CA TRP A 78 -6.41 9.93 7.31
C TRP A 78 -5.73 10.11 8.67
N GLU A 79 -6.34 10.91 9.56
CA GLU A 79 -5.88 11.05 10.95
C GLU A 79 -5.83 9.69 11.65
N ALA A 80 -6.87 8.86 11.47
CA ALA A 80 -6.91 7.51 12.01
C ALA A 80 -5.82 6.59 11.43
N VAL A 81 -5.57 6.63 10.11
CA VAL A 81 -4.45 5.88 9.49
C VAL A 81 -3.11 6.30 10.08
N VAL A 82 -2.86 7.60 10.22
CA VAL A 82 -1.60 8.10 10.80
C VAL A 82 -1.44 7.66 12.25
N GLU A 83 -2.50 7.73 13.05
CA GLU A 83 -2.44 7.32 14.45
C GLU A 83 -2.28 5.80 14.61
N GLU A 84 -3.03 4.99 13.86
CA GLU A 84 -2.91 3.52 13.89
C GLU A 84 -1.51 3.06 13.46
N THR A 85 -0.95 3.68 12.41
CA THR A 85 0.41 3.37 11.94
C THR A 85 1.47 3.80 12.95
N ARG A 86 1.30 4.96 13.62
CA ARG A 86 2.17 5.41 14.71
C ARG A 86 2.16 4.44 15.88
N VAL A 87 0.98 4.06 16.37
CA VAL A 87 0.81 3.10 17.48
C VAL A 87 1.45 1.75 17.13
N LEU A 88 1.26 1.27 15.90
CA LEU A 88 1.87 0.02 15.45
C LEU A 88 3.40 0.13 15.35
N ALA A 89 3.92 1.24 14.84
CA ALA A 89 5.37 1.48 14.80
C ALA A 89 5.96 1.47 16.22
N GLU A 90 5.34 2.18 17.17
CA GLU A 90 5.77 2.24 18.57
C GLU A 90 5.73 0.88 19.26
N LYS A 91 4.68 0.08 19.01
CA LYS A 91 4.59 -1.31 19.49
C LYS A 91 5.81 -2.14 19.08
N TRP A 92 6.31 -1.92 17.87
CA TRP A 92 7.51 -2.57 17.34
C TRP A 92 8.79 -1.74 17.55
N LYS A 93 8.80 -0.87 18.58
CA LYS A 93 9.94 -0.03 18.99
C LYS A 93 10.51 0.83 17.85
N SER A 94 9.65 1.26 16.95
CA SER A 94 10.01 2.02 15.75
C SER A 94 11.07 1.33 14.89
N ASN A 95 11.01 -0.01 14.83
CA ASN A 95 11.88 -0.82 13.98
C ASN A 95 11.83 -0.31 12.53
N LYS A 96 12.99 -0.08 11.92
CA LYS A 96 13.08 0.60 10.61
C LYS A 96 12.43 -0.19 9.47
N TRP A 97 12.43 -1.52 9.56
CA TRP A 97 11.74 -2.36 8.58
C TRP A 97 10.22 -2.20 8.72
N CYS A 98 9.69 -2.30 9.95
CA CYS A 98 8.27 -2.09 10.24
C CYS A 98 7.78 -0.71 9.75
N VAL A 99 8.50 0.36 10.11
CA VAL A 99 8.19 1.72 9.67
C VAL A 99 8.21 1.84 8.14
N ARG A 100 9.18 1.22 7.47
CA ARG A 100 9.24 1.25 6.01
C ARG A 100 8.03 0.57 5.36
N VAL A 101 7.62 -0.59 5.87
CA VAL A 101 6.43 -1.30 5.37
C VAL A 101 5.16 -0.46 5.55
N LEU A 102 5.00 0.19 6.70
CA LEU A 102 3.85 1.07 6.97
C LEU A 102 3.81 2.26 5.99
N ILE A 103 4.95 2.90 5.75
CA ILE A 103 5.06 4.02 4.79
C ILE A 103 4.67 3.58 3.36
N GLU A 104 5.13 2.41 2.90
CA GLU A 104 4.75 1.95 1.57
C GLU A 104 3.25 1.68 1.46
N LEU A 105 2.65 1.06 2.49
CA LEU A 105 1.21 0.79 2.53
C LEU A 105 0.39 2.08 2.56
N MET A 106 0.79 3.08 3.35
CA MET A 106 0.16 4.41 3.34
C MET A 106 0.26 5.05 1.95
N GLY A 107 1.42 4.93 1.31
CA GLY A 107 1.61 5.46 -0.04
C GLY A 107 0.74 4.80 -1.11
N LEU A 108 0.33 3.54 -0.91
CA LEU A 108 -0.67 2.89 -1.79
C LEU A 108 -2.07 3.46 -1.57
N LEU A 109 -2.46 3.69 -0.30
CA LEU A 109 -3.74 4.33 0.02
C LEU A 109 -3.82 5.73 -0.58
N GLU A 110 -2.74 6.52 -0.47
CA GLU A 110 -2.69 7.89 -0.96
C GLU A 110 -2.77 7.94 -2.49
N HIS A 111 -2.08 7.01 -3.17
CA HIS A 111 -2.16 6.88 -4.62
C HIS A 111 -3.59 6.56 -5.09
N ASP A 112 -4.27 5.65 -4.41
CA ASP A 112 -5.65 5.28 -4.74
C ASP A 112 -6.65 6.40 -4.51
N ASP A 113 -6.51 7.14 -3.41
CA ASP A 113 -7.36 8.30 -3.11
C ASP A 113 -7.17 9.42 -4.16
N LYS A 114 -5.93 9.73 -4.53
CA LYS A 114 -5.62 10.71 -5.58
C LYS A 114 -6.23 10.30 -6.92
N GLU A 115 -6.10 9.04 -7.30
CA GLU A 115 -6.65 8.54 -8.57
C GLU A 115 -8.17 8.57 -8.58
N ARG A 116 -8.84 8.20 -7.47
CA ARG A 116 -10.29 8.33 -7.34
C ARG A 116 -10.76 9.78 -7.49
N ARG A 117 -10.10 10.71 -6.78
CA ARG A 117 -10.41 12.14 -6.85
C ARG A 117 -10.18 12.71 -8.25
N ARG A 118 -9.18 12.22 -8.98
CA ARG A 118 -8.92 12.58 -10.38
C ARG A 118 -10.08 12.13 -11.29
N ILE A 119 -10.47 10.87 -11.20
CA ILE A 119 -11.59 10.31 -11.98
C ILE A 119 -12.89 11.06 -11.68
N ALA A 120 -13.20 11.34 -10.40
CA ALA A 120 -14.40 12.07 -10.02
C ALA A 120 -14.47 13.47 -10.66
N LYS A 121 -13.34 14.20 -10.67
CA LYS A 121 -13.25 15.52 -11.33
C LYS A 121 -13.37 15.45 -12.85
N GLU A 122 -12.79 14.42 -13.48
CA GLU A 122 -12.90 14.20 -14.93
C GLU A 122 -14.37 13.93 -15.30
N VAL A 123 -15.08 13.09 -14.53
CA VAL A 123 -16.51 12.79 -14.73
C VAL A 123 -17.39 14.03 -14.52
N GLU A 124 -17.17 14.80 -13.46
CA GLU A 124 -17.92 16.03 -13.18
C GLU A 124 -17.79 17.02 -14.35
N LYS A 125 -16.57 17.20 -14.86
CA LYS A 125 -16.30 18.06 -16.01
C LYS A 125 -17.00 17.59 -17.29
N GLU A 126 -16.96 16.30 -17.60
CA GLU A 126 -17.66 15.73 -18.76
C GLU A 126 -19.19 15.92 -18.66
N MET A 127 -19.75 15.78 -17.46
CA MET A 127 -21.18 16.04 -17.21
C MET A 127 -21.54 17.51 -17.41
N GLU A 128 -20.71 18.45 -16.92
CA GLU A 128 -20.92 19.88 -17.13
C GLU A 128 -20.86 20.26 -18.61
N GLU A 129 -19.88 19.75 -19.36
CA GLU A 129 -19.74 19.98 -20.80
C GLU A 129 -20.95 19.43 -21.58
N ALA A 130 -21.42 18.23 -21.24
CA ALA A 130 -22.62 17.65 -21.85
C ALA A 130 -23.88 18.49 -21.57
N MET A 131 -24.08 18.94 -20.33
CA MET A 131 -25.20 19.81 -19.96
C MET A 131 -25.15 21.18 -20.65
N GLN A 132 -23.96 21.72 -20.91
CA GLN A 132 -23.81 22.97 -21.66
C GLN A 132 -24.14 22.78 -23.15
N ASN A 133 -23.69 21.68 -23.74
CA ASN A 133 -23.98 21.36 -25.14
C ASN A 133 -25.48 21.09 -25.37
N ASP A 134 -26.16 20.39 -24.46
CA ASP A 134 -27.61 20.15 -24.52
C ASP A 134 -28.43 21.43 -24.36
N LYS A 135 -27.94 22.42 -23.61
CA LYS A 135 -28.59 23.74 -23.49
C LYS A 135 -28.36 24.64 -24.69
N ALA A 136 -27.34 24.35 -25.52
CA ALA A 136 -26.98 25.12 -26.70
C ALA A 136 -27.58 24.54 -28.00
N ALA A 137 -28.21 23.36 -27.95
CA ALA A 137 -28.94 22.70 -29.03
C ALA A 137 -30.45 23.03 -28.99
#